data_AF-A0A1Q3RXB7-F1
#
_entry.id   AF-A0A1Q3RXB7-F1
#
_cell.length_a   1.000
_cell.length_b   1.000
_cell.length_c   1.000
_cell.angle_alpha   90.00
_cell.angle_beta   90.00
_cell.angle_gamma   90.00
#
_symmetry.space_group_name_H-M   'P 1'
#
loop_
_entity.id
_entity.type
_entity.pdbx_description
1 polymer ?
#
loop_
_entity_poly.entity_id
_entity_poly.type
_entity_poly.pdbx_seq_one_letter_code
_entity_poly.pdbx_strand_id
1 'polypeptide(L)'
;MHQDGALATELFEAFYSHHYGSLEKAQEVFSALQASAGSEAEFQEKLNEKIAGDLPVKEMQALNELMLQVTGFNSLVNLDIENWVISSNITQEKFDRIVAFIKIFEQVILQKFNQDKEALKAYLKYTFASKIMFSIKETREELMFKNQKTFKKWLNHFYPGKFDNRRYINILEYADIMQKFILHPDETSFDFENKLPDYQKRLNEGLIFPKSRLKKFTRHDYKLLQAEFADNEEILKLALPKNADFFPYSIAQNIIKHLV
;
A
#
# COMPACT_ATOMS: atom_id res chain seq x y z
N MET A 1 -27.03 1.90 -8.15
CA MET A 1 -26.65 3.28 -8.53
C MET A 1 -27.29 4.38 -7.66
N HIS A 2 -28.07 4.08 -6.61
CA HIS A 2 -28.61 5.09 -5.68
C HIS A 2 -27.83 5.24 -4.35
N GLN A 3 -26.70 4.54 -4.18
CA GLN A 3 -25.99 4.46 -2.89
C GLN A 3 -24.91 5.54 -2.71
N ASP A 4 -24.40 6.14 -3.79
CA ASP A 4 -23.28 7.08 -3.72
C ASP A 4 -23.69 8.45 -3.15
N GLY A 5 -24.92 8.90 -3.42
CA GLY A 5 -25.46 10.16 -2.88
C GLY A 5 -25.66 10.13 -1.36
N ALA A 6 -26.12 9.01 -0.81
CA ALA A 6 -26.36 8.87 0.63
C ALA A 6 -25.06 8.93 1.44
N LEU A 7 -23.97 8.30 0.96
CA LEU A 7 -22.67 8.37 1.61
C LEU A 7 -22.10 9.79 1.64
N ALA A 8 -22.23 10.53 0.53
CA ALA A 8 -21.75 11.90 0.44
C ALA A 8 -22.48 12.80 1.44
N THR A 9 -23.81 12.66 1.56
CA THR A 9 -24.61 13.40 2.56
C THR A 9 -24.22 13.03 3.98
N GLU A 10 -24.14 11.74 4.32
CA GLU A 10 -23.75 11.29 5.67
C GLU A 10 -22.35 11.80 6.06
N LEU A 11 -21.39 11.77 5.13
CA LEU A 11 -20.04 12.28 5.36
C LEU A 11 -20.05 13.80 5.58
N PHE A 12 -20.84 14.53 4.78
CA PHE A 12 -20.98 15.97 4.89
C PHE A 12 -21.57 16.35 6.26
N GLU A 13 -22.67 15.71 6.66
CA GLU A 13 -23.31 15.93 7.95
C GLU A 13 -22.38 15.60 9.12
N ALA A 14 -21.70 14.45 9.07
CA ALA A 14 -20.76 14.05 10.12
C ALA A 14 -19.58 15.02 10.23
N PHE A 15 -19.03 15.46 9.09
CA PHE A 15 -17.94 16.44 9.07
C PHE A 15 -18.35 17.76 9.72
N TYR A 16 -19.47 18.34 9.28
CA TYR A 16 -19.91 19.64 9.78
C TYR A 16 -20.45 19.58 11.21
N SER A 17 -21.07 18.47 11.61
CA SER A 17 -21.41 18.24 13.01
C SER A 17 -20.17 18.22 13.89
N HIS A 18 -19.06 17.63 13.43
CA HIS A 18 -17.81 17.65 14.18
C HIS A 18 -17.19 19.04 14.20
N HIS A 19 -17.13 19.71 13.04
CA HIS A 19 -16.52 21.04 12.89
C HIS A 19 -17.21 22.12 13.74
N TYR A 20 -18.55 22.11 13.77
CA TYR A 20 -19.36 23.07 14.54
C TYR A 20 -19.74 22.57 15.94
N GLY A 21 -19.42 21.32 16.27
CA GLY A 21 -19.69 20.68 17.56
C GLY A 21 -21.09 20.07 17.71
N SER A 22 -22.02 20.34 16.80
CA SER A 22 -23.27 19.57 16.66
C SER A 22 -23.91 19.79 15.29
N LEU A 23 -24.86 18.93 14.93
CA LEU A 23 -25.62 19.05 13.68
C LEU A 23 -26.51 20.31 13.69
N GLU A 24 -27.10 20.65 14.85
CA GLU A 24 -27.94 21.85 15.00
C GLU A 24 -27.13 23.11 14.74
N LYS A 25 -25.91 23.21 15.31
CA LYS A 25 -25.01 24.34 15.07
C LYS A 25 -24.58 24.43 13.61
N ALA A 26 -24.33 23.30 12.96
CA ALA A 26 -24.04 23.29 11.52
C ALA A 26 -25.23 23.83 10.71
N GLN A 27 -26.44 23.37 11.02
CA GLN A 27 -27.68 23.82 10.37
C GLN A 27 -27.92 25.32 10.57
N GLU A 28 -27.66 25.86 11.76
CA GLU A 28 -27.73 27.30 12.05
C GLU A 28 -26.81 28.10 11.12
N VAL A 29 -25.57 27.65 10.94
CA VAL A 29 -24.58 28.32 10.08
C VAL A 29 -25.04 28.31 8.62
N PHE A 30 -25.46 27.17 8.07
CA PHE A 30 -25.90 27.09 6.68
C PHE A 30 -27.23 27.81 6.43
N SER A 31 -28.14 27.81 7.41
CA SER A 31 -29.39 28.56 7.34
C SER A 31 -29.14 30.07 7.35
N ALA A 32 -28.22 30.55 8.18
CA ALA A 32 -27.80 31.95 8.20
C ALA A 32 -27.13 32.35 6.87
N LEU A 33 -26.32 31.46 6.28
CA LEU A 33 -25.69 31.67 4.98
C LEU A 33 -26.75 31.88 3.88
N GLN A 34 -27.77 31.00 3.85
CA GLN A 34 -28.89 31.08 2.91
C GLN A 34 -29.71 32.35 3.10
N ALA A 35 -30.03 32.71 4.36
CA ALA A 35 -30.78 33.93 4.67
C ALA A 35 -30.02 35.22 4.29
N SER A 36 -28.69 35.16 4.26
CA SER A 36 -27.83 36.31 3.90
C SER A 36 -27.68 36.51 2.39
N ALA A 37 -28.09 35.55 1.55
CA ALA A 37 -27.94 35.62 0.10
C ALA A 37 -29.18 36.25 -0.53
N GLY A 38 -28.99 37.24 -1.41
CA GLY A 38 -30.07 37.89 -2.15
C GLY A 38 -30.56 37.11 -3.37
N SER A 39 -29.84 36.05 -3.76
CA SER A 39 -30.21 35.18 -4.88
C SER A 39 -29.62 33.77 -4.70
N GLU A 40 -30.15 32.80 -5.45
CA GLU A 40 -29.60 31.44 -5.49
C GLU A 40 -28.14 31.43 -5.97
N ALA A 41 -27.79 32.25 -6.95
CA ALA A 41 -26.41 32.33 -7.45
C ALA A 41 -25.43 32.81 -6.36
N GLU A 42 -25.83 33.84 -5.60
CA GLU A 42 -25.05 34.35 -4.48
C GLU A 42 -24.96 33.33 -3.34
N PHE A 43 -26.04 32.57 -3.09
CA PHE A 43 -26.02 31.49 -2.11
C PHE A 43 -25.01 30.40 -2.50
N GLN A 44 -25.01 29.97 -3.76
CA GLN A 44 -24.06 28.96 -4.25
C GLN A 44 -22.61 29.45 -4.17
N GLU A 45 -22.35 30.74 -4.46
CA GLU A 45 -21.02 31.34 -4.30
C GLU A 45 -20.57 31.31 -2.83
N LYS A 46 -21.38 31.84 -1.91
CA LYS A 46 -21.10 31.81 -0.47
C LYS A 46 -20.94 30.39 0.08
N LEU A 47 -21.75 29.45 -0.41
CA LEU A 47 -21.68 28.05 0.00
C LEU A 47 -20.34 27.43 -0.41
N ASN A 48 -19.91 27.67 -1.65
CA ASN A 48 -18.62 27.18 -2.14
C ASN A 48 -17.45 27.81 -1.37
N GLU A 49 -17.49 29.11 -1.09
CA GLU A 49 -16.48 29.78 -0.26
C GLU A 49 -16.43 29.18 1.15
N LYS A 50 -17.60 28.93 1.74
CA LYS A 50 -17.72 28.35 3.08
C LYS A 50 -17.15 26.94 3.13
N ILE A 51 -17.53 26.10 2.16
CA ILE A 51 -17.03 24.73 2.03
C ILE A 51 -15.52 24.74 1.81
N ALA A 52 -15.00 25.62 0.94
CA ALA A 52 -13.57 25.74 0.67
C ALA A 52 -12.76 26.23 1.88
N GLY A 53 -13.36 27.02 2.76
CA GLY A 53 -12.74 27.49 4.01
C GLY A 53 -12.75 26.44 5.13
N ASP A 54 -13.82 25.64 5.20
CA ASP A 54 -14.00 24.66 6.28
C ASP A 54 -13.30 23.33 5.96
N LEU A 55 -13.36 22.86 4.71
CA LEU A 55 -12.69 21.63 4.28
C LEU A 55 -11.22 21.92 3.90
N PRO A 56 -10.26 21.06 4.30
CA PRO A 56 -8.86 21.17 3.90
C PRO A 56 -8.66 20.68 2.45
N VAL A 57 -9.42 21.21 1.48
CA VAL A 57 -9.46 20.71 0.10
C VAL A 57 -8.09 20.77 -0.57
N LYS A 58 -7.38 21.89 -0.41
CA LYS A 58 -6.05 22.08 -1.01
C LYS A 58 -5.04 21.10 -0.42
N GLU A 59 -5.10 20.87 0.87
CA GLU A 59 -4.19 19.97 1.55
C GLU A 59 -4.52 18.49 1.26
N MET A 60 -5.81 18.14 1.13
CA MET A 60 -6.23 16.83 0.64
C MET A 60 -5.79 16.58 -0.81
N GLN A 61 -5.84 17.60 -1.67
CA GLN A 61 -5.32 17.52 -3.03
C GLN A 61 -3.82 17.28 -3.04
N ALA A 62 -3.05 18.03 -2.24
CA ALA A 62 -1.61 17.81 -2.10
C ALA A 62 -1.29 16.39 -1.58
N LEU A 63 -2.07 15.88 -0.62
CA LEU A 63 -1.91 14.51 -0.13
C LEU A 63 -2.22 13.49 -1.23
N ASN A 64 -3.28 13.70 -2.01
CA ASN A 64 -3.61 12.84 -3.13
C ASN A 64 -2.49 12.84 -4.19
N GLU A 65 -1.89 14.00 -4.49
CA GLU A 65 -0.73 14.09 -5.38
C GLU A 65 0.47 13.32 -4.85
N LEU A 66 0.76 13.38 -3.54
CA LEU A 66 1.80 12.55 -2.92
C LEU A 66 1.48 11.06 -3.09
N MET A 67 0.25 10.64 -2.81
CA MET A 67 -0.17 9.24 -2.92
C MET A 67 -0.09 8.73 -4.37
N LEU A 68 -0.31 9.58 -5.37
CA LEU A 68 -0.17 9.23 -6.78
C LEU A 68 1.30 8.98 -7.20
N GLN A 69 2.29 9.42 -6.42
CA GLN A 69 3.70 9.08 -6.65
C GLN A 69 4.02 7.63 -6.31
N VAL A 70 3.15 6.97 -5.54
CA VAL A 70 3.30 5.56 -5.17
C VAL A 70 2.90 4.66 -6.34
N THR A 71 3.89 4.32 -7.14
CA THR A 71 3.78 3.44 -8.32
C THR A 71 4.16 1.98 -8.05
N GLY A 72 4.71 1.69 -6.87
CA GLY A 72 5.20 0.37 -6.45
C GLY A 72 5.75 0.40 -5.03
N PHE A 73 6.29 -0.72 -4.58
CA PHE A 73 6.93 -0.90 -3.28
C PHE A 73 8.16 -0.02 -3.11
N ASN A 74 8.99 0.12 -4.15
CA ASN A 74 10.19 0.94 -4.08
C ASN A 74 9.86 2.43 -3.89
N SER A 75 8.83 2.94 -4.58
CA SER A 75 8.36 4.32 -4.38
C SER A 75 7.62 4.50 -3.05
N LEU A 76 6.92 3.47 -2.56
CA LEU A 76 6.32 3.49 -1.23
C LEU A 76 7.39 3.58 -0.11
N VAL A 77 8.42 2.75 -0.19
CA VAL A 77 9.47 2.67 0.84
C VAL A 77 10.38 3.90 0.85
N ASN A 78 10.56 4.53 -0.30
CA ASN A 78 11.36 5.75 -0.45
C ASN A 78 10.49 7.01 -0.54
N LEU A 79 9.24 6.95 -0.09
CA LEU A 79 8.35 8.11 -0.10
C LEU A 79 8.89 9.15 0.90
N ASP A 80 9.28 10.31 0.38
CA ASP A 80 9.90 11.38 1.18
C ASP A 80 8.84 12.32 1.76
N ILE A 81 8.18 11.84 2.82
CA ILE A 81 7.10 12.56 3.49
C ILE A 81 7.64 13.86 4.11
N GLU A 82 8.86 13.85 4.65
CA GLU A 82 9.44 15.02 5.32
C GLU A 82 9.66 16.17 4.33
N ASN A 83 10.33 15.92 3.20
CA ASN A 83 10.50 16.94 2.17
C ASN A 83 9.16 17.33 1.52
N TRP A 84 8.19 16.41 1.41
CA TRP A 84 6.85 16.76 0.96
C TRP A 84 6.14 17.72 1.92
N VAL A 85 6.20 17.48 3.24
CA VAL A 85 5.61 18.39 4.25
C VAL A 85 6.26 19.78 4.16
N ILE A 86 7.59 19.83 4.06
CA ILE A 86 8.35 21.08 3.96
C ILE A 86 7.96 21.84 2.67
N SER A 87 7.93 21.15 1.53
CA SER A 87 7.64 21.78 0.23
C SER A 87 6.17 22.16 0.05
N SER A 88 5.25 21.46 0.72
CA SER A 88 3.80 21.71 0.61
C SER A 88 3.31 22.84 1.54
N ASN A 89 4.17 23.41 2.38
CA ASN A 89 3.80 24.43 3.37
C ASN A 89 2.59 24.03 4.23
N ILE A 90 2.48 22.74 4.57
CA ILE A 90 1.40 22.23 5.41
C ILE A 90 1.78 22.52 6.87
N THR A 91 1.03 23.42 7.51
CA THR A 91 1.16 23.69 8.94
C THR A 91 0.58 22.52 9.75
N GLN A 92 1.00 22.40 11.02
CA GLN A 92 0.42 21.39 11.93
C GLN A 92 -1.10 21.49 12.00
N GLU A 93 -1.65 22.70 12.11
CA GLU A 93 -3.10 22.93 12.15
C GLU A 93 -3.81 22.37 10.92
N LYS A 94 -3.25 22.58 9.73
CA LYS A 94 -3.80 22.05 8.48
C LYS A 94 -3.72 20.53 8.43
N PHE A 95 -2.62 19.97 8.88
CA PHE A 95 -2.46 18.51 8.97
C PHE A 95 -3.47 17.90 9.95
N ASP A 96 -3.69 18.52 11.10
CA ASP A 96 -4.67 18.08 12.09
C ASP A 96 -6.10 18.08 11.52
N ARG A 97 -6.43 19.06 10.68
CA ARG A 97 -7.73 19.09 9.96
C ARG A 97 -7.87 17.93 8.97
N ILE A 98 -6.81 17.58 8.24
CA ILE A 98 -6.81 16.40 7.35
C ILE A 98 -7.02 15.12 8.17
N VAL A 99 -6.28 14.96 9.26
CA VAL A 99 -6.40 13.79 10.14
C VAL A 99 -7.80 13.69 10.75
N ALA A 100 -8.39 14.81 11.18
CA ALA A 100 -9.77 14.86 11.67
C ALA A 100 -10.76 14.42 10.60
N PHE A 101 -10.63 14.93 9.37
CA PHE A 101 -11.47 14.53 8.24
C PHE A 101 -11.36 13.03 7.94
N ILE A 102 -10.13 12.48 7.91
CA ILE A 102 -9.90 11.04 7.68
C ILE A 102 -10.56 10.19 8.78
N LYS A 103 -10.47 10.60 10.04
CA LYS A 103 -11.12 9.89 11.16
C LYS A 103 -12.64 9.90 11.05
N ILE A 104 -13.23 11.02 10.65
CA ILE A 104 -14.69 11.12 10.43
C ILE A 104 -15.09 10.21 9.27
N PHE A 105 -14.34 10.24 8.17
CA PHE A 105 -14.55 9.34 7.04
C PHE A 105 -14.48 7.88 7.47
N GLU A 106 -13.46 7.49 8.23
CA GLU A 106 -13.33 6.13 8.76
C GLU A 106 -14.55 5.73 9.59
N GLN A 107 -15.02 6.60 10.49
CA GLN A 107 -16.20 6.33 11.32
C GLN A 107 -17.47 6.13 10.51
N VAL A 108 -17.76 7.02 9.55
CA VAL A 108 -18.94 6.94 8.67
C VAL A 108 -18.90 5.64 7.86
N ILE A 109 -17.74 5.32 7.30
CA ILE A 109 -17.57 4.07 6.54
C ILE A 109 -17.76 2.87 7.45
N LEU A 110 -17.13 2.81 8.63
CA LEU A 110 -17.28 1.70 9.58
C LEU A 110 -18.74 1.50 10.01
N GLN A 111 -19.50 2.58 10.20
CA GLN A 111 -20.93 2.48 10.51
C GLN A 111 -21.71 1.76 9.42
N LYS A 112 -21.41 1.98 8.12
CA LYS A 112 -22.03 1.23 7.01
C LYS A 112 -21.73 -0.27 7.03
N PHE A 113 -20.61 -0.64 7.62
CA PHE A 113 -20.22 -2.02 7.83
C PHE A 113 -20.54 -2.52 9.25
N ASN A 114 -21.47 -1.88 9.97
CA ASN A 114 -21.88 -2.26 11.34
C ASN A 114 -20.69 -2.38 12.32
N GLN A 115 -19.70 -1.50 12.19
CA GLN A 115 -18.43 -1.52 12.94
C GLN A 115 -17.58 -2.79 12.70
N ASP A 116 -17.90 -3.60 11.70
CA ASP A 116 -17.13 -4.77 11.31
C ASP A 116 -15.94 -4.37 10.42
N LYS A 117 -14.78 -4.23 11.07
CA LYS A 117 -13.52 -3.92 10.40
C LYS A 117 -13.10 -4.99 9.39
N GLU A 118 -13.42 -6.26 9.64
CA GLU A 118 -13.06 -7.35 8.73
C GLU A 118 -13.96 -7.35 7.49
N ALA A 119 -15.25 -7.04 7.64
CA ALA A 119 -16.14 -6.83 6.50
C ALA A 119 -15.69 -5.65 5.63
N LEU A 120 -15.34 -4.52 6.26
CA LEU A 120 -14.77 -3.37 5.54
C LEU A 120 -13.47 -3.75 4.81
N LYS A 121 -12.55 -4.43 5.49
CA LYS A 121 -11.29 -4.88 4.90
C LYS A 121 -11.52 -5.82 3.72
N ALA A 122 -12.44 -6.77 3.83
CA ALA A 122 -12.82 -7.66 2.74
C ALA A 122 -13.43 -6.89 1.55
N TYR A 123 -14.29 -5.91 1.83
CA TYR A 123 -14.86 -5.04 0.81
C TYR A 123 -13.81 -4.20 0.09
N LEU A 124 -12.92 -3.53 0.83
CA LEU A 124 -11.82 -2.76 0.26
C LEU A 124 -10.91 -3.66 -0.58
N LYS A 125 -10.57 -4.84 -0.04
CA LYS A 125 -9.78 -5.86 -0.74
C LYS A 125 -10.43 -6.22 -2.08
N TYR A 126 -11.72 -6.54 -2.11
CA TYR A 126 -12.42 -6.87 -3.35
C TYR A 126 -12.51 -5.68 -4.32
N THR A 127 -12.85 -4.50 -3.80
CA THR A 127 -13.10 -3.29 -4.59
C THR A 127 -11.84 -2.76 -5.27
N PHE A 128 -10.71 -2.80 -4.57
CA PHE A 128 -9.44 -2.26 -5.08
C PHE A 128 -8.58 -3.31 -5.77
N ALA A 129 -8.70 -4.60 -5.41
CA ALA A 129 -7.87 -5.65 -5.98
C ALA A 129 -7.89 -5.62 -7.50
N SER A 130 -9.06 -5.69 -8.13
CA SER A 130 -9.15 -5.77 -9.59
C SER A 130 -8.88 -4.45 -10.31
N LYS A 131 -8.83 -3.32 -9.60
CA LYS A 131 -8.67 -1.98 -10.20
C LYS A 131 -7.21 -1.57 -10.30
N ILE A 132 -6.37 -2.06 -9.39
CA ILE A 132 -4.95 -1.74 -9.36
C ILE A 132 -4.16 -2.91 -9.93
N MET A 133 -3.62 -2.70 -11.12
CA MET A 133 -2.93 -3.72 -11.91
C MET A 133 -1.48 -3.32 -12.12
N PHE A 134 -0.57 -4.27 -11.92
CA PHE A 134 0.86 -4.13 -12.18
C PHE A 134 1.25 -5.07 -13.31
N SER A 135 2.14 -4.63 -14.20
CA SER A 135 2.69 -5.57 -15.18
C SER A 135 3.71 -6.49 -14.53
N ILE A 136 3.74 -7.76 -14.94
CA ILE A 136 4.76 -8.72 -14.51
C ILE A 136 6.17 -8.22 -14.88
N LYS A 137 6.28 -7.40 -15.93
CA LYS A 137 7.55 -6.78 -16.35
C LYS A 137 8.02 -5.76 -15.31
N GLU A 138 7.16 -4.83 -14.89
CA GLU A 138 7.49 -3.80 -13.90
C GLU A 138 7.84 -4.44 -12.55
N THR A 139 7.02 -5.39 -12.08
CA THR A 139 7.31 -6.12 -10.82
C THR A 139 8.66 -6.83 -10.86
N ARG A 140 9.03 -7.42 -12.01
CA ARG A 140 10.35 -8.03 -12.21
C ARG A 140 11.47 -7.00 -12.12
N GLU A 141 11.30 -5.85 -12.77
CA GLU A 141 12.30 -4.78 -12.84
C GLU A 141 12.52 -4.15 -11.47
N GLU A 142 11.44 -3.94 -10.73
CA GLU A 142 11.45 -3.47 -9.35
C GLU A 142 12.18 -4.43 -8.41
N LEU A 143 11.96 -5.74 -8.57
CA LEU A 143 12.71 -6.78 -7.85
C LEU A 143 14.14 -6.98 -8.39
N MET A 144 14.61 -6.12 -9.29
CA MET A 144 15.95 -6.13 -9.89
C MET A 144 16.30 -7.39 -10.70
N PHE A 145 15.32 -8.24 -11.05
CA PHE A 145 15.55 -9.43 -11.86
C PHE A 145 15.80 -9.05 -13.33
N LYS A 146 17.07 -9.00 -13.74
CA LYS A 146 17.44 -8.71 -15.15
C LYS A 146 16.92 -9.76 -16.13
N ASN A 147 16.82 -11.03 -15.72
CA ASN A 147 16.43 -12.14 -16.58
C ASN A 147 14.99 -12.60 -16.29
N GLN A 148 14.09 -12.45 -17.27
CA GLN A 148 12.69 -12.89 -17.18
C GLN A 148 12.53 -14.39 -16.95
N LYS A 149 13.39 -15.23 -17.55
CA LYS A 149 13.34 -16.69 -17.39
C LYS A 149 13.60 -17.08 -15.93
N THR A 150 14.58 -16.47 -15.28
CA THR A 150 14.89 -16.73 -13.87
C THR A 150 13.76 -16.23 -12.96
N PHE A 151 13.22 -15.05 -13.24
CA PHE A 151 12.06 -14.54 -12.50
C PHE A 151 10.83 -15.46 -12.61
N LYS A 152 10.49 -15.89 -13.82
CA LYS A 152 9.38 -16.84 -14.06
C LYS A 152 9.56 -18.17 -13.34
N LYS A 153 10.80 -18.68 -13.22
CA LYS A 153 11.08 -19.89 -12.43
C LYS A 153 10.73 -19.70 -10.96
N TRP A 154 11.07 -18.55 -10.37
CA TRP A 154 10.71 -18.24 -8.99
C TRP A 154 9.21 -18.03 -8.81
N LEU A 155 8.56 -17.32 -9.75
CA LEU A 155 7.11 -17.20 -9.73
C LEU A 155 6.43 -18.58 -9.81
N ASN A 156 6.83 -19.46 -10.71
CA ASN A 156 6.25 -20.80 -10.81
C ASN A 156 6.60 -21.69 -9.61
N HIS A 157 7.73 -21.42 -8.94
CA HIS A 157 8.09 -22.12 -7.71
C HIS A 157 7.14 -21.77 -6.57
N PHE A 158 6.87 -20.48 -6.32
CA PHE A 158 5.94 -20.05 -5.28
C PHE A 158 4.47 -20.22 -5.68
N TYR A 159 4.17 -20.14 -6.96
CA TYR A 159 2.82 -20.10 -7.52
C TYR A 159 2.70 -21.00 -8.75
N PRO A 160 2.68 -22.33 -8.59
CA PRO A 160 2.67 -23.27 -9.69
C PRO A 160 1.55 -22.97 -10.70
N GLY A 161 1.91 -22.69 -11.96
CA GLY A 161 1.01 -22.41 -13.07
C GLY A 161 0.18 -21.11 -12.99
N LYS A 162 0.13 -20.43 -11.84
CA LYS A 162 -0.77 -19.29 -11.60
C LYS A 162 -0.53 -18.10 -12.52
N PHE A 163 0.73 -17.87 -12.90
CA PHE A 163 1.17 -16.71 -13.68
C PHE A 163 1.55 -17.05 -15.12
N ASP A 164 1.33 -18.29 -15.55
CA ASP A 164 1.63 -18.69 -16.92
C ASP A 164 0.75 -17.92 -17.90
N ASN A 165 1.40 -17.39 -18.95
CA ASN A 165 0.77 -16.58 -20.00
C ASN A 165 0.07 -15.28 -19.54
N ARG A 166 0.20 -14.90 -18.27
CA ARG A 166 -0.32 -13.62 -17.76
C ARG A 166 0.63 -12.48 -18.07
N ARG A 167 0.07 -11.29 -18.30
CA ARG A 167 0.83 -10.03 -18.46
C ARG A 167 0.75 -9.14 -17.24
N TYR A 168 -0.36 -9.21 -16.51
CA TYR A 168 -0.66 -8.36 -15.37
C TYR A 168 -1.08 -9.17 -14.14
N ILE A 169 -0.81 -8.60 -12.98
CA ILE A 169 -1.18 -9.09 -11.65
C ILE A 169 -1.92 -7.98 -10.90
N ASN A 170 -2.83 -8.36 -10.02
CA ASN A 170 -3.51 -7.38 -9.16
C ASN A 170 -2.65 -6.98 -7.94
N ILE A 171 -3.03 -5.92 -7.24
CA ILE A 171 -2.32 -5.43 -6.04
C ILE A 171 -2.12 -6.50 -4.96
N LEU A 172 -3.03 -7.45 -4.79
CA LEU A 172 -2.89 -8.50 -3.78
C LEU A 172 -1.84 -9.53 -4.19
N GLU A 173 -1.85 -9.94 -5.45
CA GLU A 173 -0.83 -10.82 -6.02
C GLU A 173 0.54 -10.14 -6.03
N TYR A 174 0.58 -8.85 -6.35
CA TYR A 174 1.77 -8.03 -6.27
C TYR A 174 2.33 -7.99 -4.85
N ALA A 175 1.50 -7.63 -3.86
CA ALA A 175 1.93 -7.57 -2.46
C ALA A 175 2.46 -8.92 -1.96
N ASP A 176 1.78 -10.02 -2.30
CA ASP A 176 2.21 -11.38 -1.94
C ASP A 176 3.54 -11.77 -2.61
N ILE A 177 3.74 -11.43 -3.90
CA ILE A 177 5.04 -11.62 -4.56
C ILE A 177 6.14 -10.82 -3.85
N MET A 178 5.88 -9.54 -3.52
CA MET A 178 6.87 -8.72 -2.82
C MET A 178 7.20 -9.31 -1.45
N GLN A 179 6.21 -9.80 -0.69
CA GLN A 179 6.43 -10.47 0.58
C GLN A 179 7.34 -11.69 0.42
N LYS A 180 7.02 -12.58 -0.53
CA LYS A 180 7.82 -13.79 -0.79
C LYS A 180 9.24 -13.51 -1.23
N PHE A 181 9.52 -12.35 -1.85
CA PHE A 181 10.85 -12.04 -2.39
C PHE A 181 11.72 -11.19 -1.45
N ILE A 182 11.12 -10.32 -0.64
CA ILE A 182 11.84 -9.26 0.10
C ILE A 182 11.89 -9.50 1.61
N LEU A 183 10.92 -10.19 2.18
CA LEU A 183 10.89 -10.41 3.64
C LEU A 183 12.05 -11.30 4.09
N HIS A 184 12.61 -10.96 5.24
CA HIS A 184 13.57 -11.80 5.94
C HIS A 184 12.87 -13.08 6.41
N PRO A 185 13.56 -14.22 6.53
CA PRO A 185 12.95 -15.46 7.02
C PRO A 185 12.27 -15.37 8.39
N ASP A 186 12.65 -14.38 9.21
CA ASP A 186 12.06 -14.12 10.53
C ASP A 186 10.86 -13.16 10.47
N GLU A 187 10.48 -12.70 9.28
CA GLU A 187 9.36 -11.78 9.07
C GLU A 187 8.20 -12.50 8.38
N THR A 188 7.01 -12.36 8.97
CA THR A 188 5.78 -12.97 8.43
C THR A 188 4.98 -12.01 7.55
N SER A 189 5.17 -10.70 7.70
CA SER A 189 4.44 -9.64 6.99
C SER A 189 5.26 -8.35 6.90
N PHE A 190 4.84 -7.43 6.04
CA PHE A 190 5.41 -6.08 6.02
C PHE A 190 5.03 -5.30 7.28
N ASP A 191 6.02 -4.68 7.90
CA ASP A 191 5.92 -3.79 9.06
C ASP A 191 6.58 -2.46 8.70
N PHE A 192 5.85 -1.59 8.00
CA PHE A 192 6.35 -0.27 7.60
C PHE A 192 6.55 0.68 8.80
N GLU A 193 6.03 0.35 9.98
CA GLU A 193 6.20 1.17 11.18
C GLU A 193 7.58 0.94 11.79
N ASN A 194 7.97 -0.33 11.99
CA ASN A 194 9.21 -0.67 12.69
C ASN A 194 10.35 -1.09 11.76
N LYS A 195 10.07 -1.46 10.49
CA LYS A 195 11.05 -2.06 9.57
C LYS A 195 11.29 -1.26 8.29
N LEU A 196 10.74 -0.04 8.18
CA LEU A 196 10.98 0.81 7.01
C LEU A 196 12.47 1.03 6.68
N PRO A 197 13.36 1.32 7.66
CA PRO A 197 14.79 1.45 7.37
C PRO A 197 15.43 0.16 6.85
N ASP A 198 14.97 -0.99 7.33
CA ASP A 198 15.45 -2.30 6.86
C ASP A 198 15.03 -2.55 5.41
N TYR A 199 13.80 -2.16 5.03
CA TYR A 199 13.34 -2.27 3.64
C TYR A 199 14.10 -1.35 2.70
N GLN A 200 14.34 -0.09 3.10
CA GLN A 200 15.18 0.85 2.34
C GLN A 200 16.59 0.27 2.12
N LYS A 201 17.19 -0.27 3.19
CA LYS A 201 18.51 -0.91 3.11
C LYS A 201 18.52 -2.07 2.13
N ARG A 202 17.52 -2.96 2.16
CA ARG A 202 17.42 -4.11 1.23
C ARG A 202 17.28 -3.66 -0.22
N LEU A 203 16.49 -2.63 -0.48
CA LEU A 203 16.35 -2.05 -1.82
C LEU A 203 17.68 -1.49 -2.33
N ASN A 204 18.45 -0.82 -1.46
CA ASN A 204 19.75 -0.23 -1.81
C ASN A 204 20.87 -1.28 -1.98
N GLU A 205 20.89 -2.31 -1.13
CA GLU A 205 21.93 -3.36 -1.16
C GLU A 205 21.65 -4.46 -2.20
N GLY A 206 20.42 -4.55 -2.67
CA GLY A 206 19.98 -5.43 -3.75
C GLY A 206 19.08 -6.58 -3.31
N LEU A 207 18.00 -6.79 -4.06
CA LEU A 207 16.98 -7.81 -3.80
C LEU A 207 17.28 -9.18 -4.45
N ILE A 208 18.39 -9.28 -5.19
CA ILE A 208 18.80 -10.51 -5.87
C ILE A 208 20.24 -10.89 -5.55
N PHE A 209 20.45 -12.19 -5.32
CA PHE A 209 21.74 -12.75 -4.98
C PHE A 209 22.19 -13.71 -6.08
N PRO A 210 23.37 -13.51 -6.69
CA PRO A 210 23.87 -14.44 -7.68
C PRO A 210 24.26 -15.77 -7.01
N LYS A 211 24.00 -16.88 -7.72
CA LYS A 211 24.35 -18.23 -7.26
C LYS A 211 25.81 -18.36 -6.81
N SER A 212 26.72 -17.67 -7.50
CA SER A 212 28.16 -17.65 -7.17
C SER A 212 28.45 -17.08 -5.78
N ARG A 213 27.66 -16.11 -5.31
CA ARG A 213 27.79 -15.54 -3.96
C ARG A 213 27.35 -16.54 -2.91
N LEU A 214 26.26 -17.27 -3.14
CA LEU A 214 25.76 -18.29 -2.22
C LEU A 214 26.70 -19.49 -2.07
N LYS A 215 27.37 -19.91 -3.16
CA LYS A 215 28.40 -20.98 -3.11
C LYS A 215 29.54 -20.72 -2.13
N LYS A 216 29.83 -19.45 -1.80
CA LYS A 216 30.84 -19.10 -0.80
C LYS A 216 30.42 -19.53 0.60
N PHE A 217 29.13 -19.47 0.90
CA PHE A 217 28.57 -19.87 2.19
C PHE A 217 28.39 -21.39 2.33
N THR A 218 28.36 -22.12 1.22
CA THR A 218 28.08 -23.57 1.22
C THR A 218 29.34 -24.43 1.13
N ARG A 219 30.53 -23.87 1.39
CA ARG A 219 31.84 -24.52 1.13
C ARG A 219 31.93 -25.17 -0.26
N HIS A 220 31.24 -24.56 -1.24
CA HIS A 220 31.12 -25.02 -2.62
C HIS A 220 30.32 -26.32 -2.84
N ASP A 221 29.70 -26.89 -1.80
CA ASP A 221 28.75 -27.99 -1.93
C ASP A 221 27.32 -27.47 -2.08
N TYR A 222 26.79 -27.56 -3.30
CA TYR A 222 25.43 -27.12 -3.60
C TYR A 222 24.36 -28.11 -3.09
N LYS A 223 24.72 -29.35 -2.75
CA LYS A 223 23.78 -30.33 -2.19
C LYS A 223 23.38 -29.97 -0.77
N LEU A 224 24.26 -29.34 0.00
CA LEU A 224 23.95 -28.81 1.33
C LEU A 224 22.83 -27.78 1.29
N LEU A 225 22.76 -26.95 0.24
CA LEU A 225 21.63 -26.05 0.04
C LEU A 225 20.31 -26.79 -0.10
N GLN A 226 20.28 -27.92 -0.81
CA GLN A 226 19.06 -28.70 -1.00
C GLN A 226 18.67 -29.49 0.26
N ALA A 227 19.65 -29.86 1.09
CA ALA A 227 19.45 -30.64 2.31
C ALA A 227 18.89 -29.79 3.46
N GLU A 228 19.38 -28.56 3.68
CA GLU A 228 18.86 -27.65 4.73
C GLU A 228 17.39 -27.25 4.52
N PHE A 229 16.88 -27.34 3.28
CA PHE A 229 15.48 -27.12 2.96
C PHE A 229 14.58 -28.35 3.16
N ALA A 230 15.15 -29.52 3.47
CA ALA A 230 14.41 -30.76 3.66
C ALA A 230 13.81 -30.90 5.07
N ASP A 231 14.24 -30.09 6.05
CA ASP A 231 13.73 -30.17 7.43
C ASP A 231 12.65 -29.10 7.75
N ASN A 232 12.27 -28.28 6.77
CA ASN A 232 11.25 -27.26 6.92
C ASN A 232 9.96 -27.72 6.19
N GLU A 233 8.95 -28.18 6.93
CA GLU A 233 7.73 -28.82 6.39
C GLU A 233 6.95 -27.98 5.36
N GLU A 234 7.09 -26.65 5.37
CA GLU A 234 6.50 -25.77 4.34
C GLU A 234 7.31 -25.72 3.03
N ILE A 235 8.62 -26.04 3.07
CA ILE A 235 9.54 -26.02 1.92
C ILE A 235 9.70 -27.42 1.29
N LEU A 236 9.39 -28.47 2.06
CA LEU A 236 9.52 -29.90 1.75
C LEU A 236 8.81 -30.41 0.48
N LYS A 237 8.08 -29.57 -0.26
CA LYS A 237 7.47 -29.97 -1.55
C LYS A 237 8.23 -29.54 -2.80
N LEU A 238 9.25 -28.69 -2.73
CA LEU A 238 9.75 -28.03 -3.95
C LEU A 238 11.28 -27.96 -4.03
N ALA A 239 11.86 -28.85 -4.83
CA ALA A 239 13.22 -28.72 -5.32
C ALA A 239 13.45 -27.29 -5.87
N LEU A 240 14.52 -26.62 -5.41
CA LEU A 240 14.95 -25.32 -5.93
C LEU A 240 14.88 -25.34 -7.47
N PRO A 241 14.37 -24.28 -8.12
CA PRO A 241 14.20 -24.27 -9.57
C PRO A 241 15.53 -24.61 -10.26
N LYS A 242 15.53 -25.64 -11.11
CA LYS A 242 16.72 -26.09 -11.83
C LYS A 242 17.34 -24.91 -12.61
N ASN A 243 18.65 -24.72 -12.47
CA ASN A 243 19.43 -23.68 -13.15
C ASN A 243 18.90 -22.26 -12.88
N ALA A 244 18.58 -21.92 -11.63
CA ALA A 244 18.39 -20.53 -11.21
C ALA A 244 19.77 -19.87 -10.97
N ASP A 245 20.06 -18.82 -11.73
CA ASP A 245 21.34 -18.08 -11.62
C ASP A 245 21.29 -16.98 -10.55
N PHE A 246 20.07 -16.54 -10.20
CA PHE A 246 19.79 -15.51 -9.20
C PHE A 246 18.70 -15.98 -8.25
N PHE A 247 18.82 -15.59 -6.99
CA PHE A 247 17.93 -15.95 -5.89
C PHE A 247 17.31 -14.68 -5.30
N PRO A 248 16.01 -14.68 -4.97
CA PRO A 248 15.39 -13.61 -4.19
C PRO A 248 16.10 -13.43 -2.84
N TYR A 249 16.04 -12.22 -2.29
CA TYR A 249 16.60 -11.88 -0.98
C TYR A 249 16.13 -12.87 0.09
N SER A 250 14.82 -13.10 0.21
CA SER A 250 14.23 -14.01 1.20
C SER A 250 14.87 -15.41 1.19
N ILE A 251 15.01 -16.00 0.01
CA ILE A 251 15.62 -17.32 -0.19
C ILE A 251 17.11 -17.28 0.13
N ALA A 252 17.82 -16.25 -0.31
CA ALA A 252 19.24 -16.11 -0.05
C ALA A 252 19.55 -15.96 1.45
N GLN A 253 18.74 -15.20 2.19
CA GLN A 253 18.89 -15.07 3.64
C GLN A 253 18.53 -16.35 4.37
N ASN A 254 17.49 -17.06 3.92
CA ASN A 254 17.12 -18.36 4.49
C ASN A 254 18.30 -19.35 4.38
N ILE A 255 18.93 -19.39 3.22
CA ILE A 255 20.15 -20.17 2.98
C ILE A 255 21.27 -19.80 3.95
N ILE A 256 21.56 -18.50 4.08
CA ILE A 256 22.67 -18.04 4.92
C ILE A 256 22.42 -18.38 6.38
N LYS A 257 21.19 -18.20 6.87
CA LYS A 257 20.79 -18.49 8.25
C LYS A 257 21.01 -19.95 8.66
N HIS A 258 20.83 -20.90 7.74
CA HIS A 258 20.98 -22.33 8.04
C HIS A 258 22.42 -22.86 7.82
N LEU A 259 23.29 -22.07 7.19
CA LEU A 259 24.67 -22.49 6.88
C LEU A 259 25.74 -21.87 7.80
N VAL A 260 25.37 -20.85 8.57
CA VAL A 260 26.25 -20.12 9.52
C VAL A 260 25.84 -20.47 10.94
#